data_AF-A0A9P4GYB2-F1
#
_entry.id   AF-A0A9P4GYB2-F1
#
_cell.length_a   1.000
_cell.length_b   1.000
_cell.length_c   1.000
_cell.angle_alpha   90.00
_cell.angle_beta   90.00
_cell.angle_gamma   90.00
#
_symmetry.space_group_name_H-M   'P 1'
#
loop_
_entity.id
_entity.type
_entity.pdbx_description
1 polymer ?
#
loop_
_entity_poly.entity_id
_entity_poly.type
_entity_poly.pdbx_seq_one_letter_code
_entity_poly.pdbx_strand_id
1 'polypeptide(L)'
;CTSCGSFSARYCSGCRSAACCSIECQQTDWRTYRRLRRAIKDLSAPTFPSRSTPSSYLAIYFPMVNPLAHGNPQQTYQQASQVRGHFEPDLDELLHVAGQEGYIGRRIQIVRGNILRGRPKFRDSLNIRYLDDFDTDKLPVNETLHGGPSAVCADGWGVEFWTGPIVAYLKAGNDLDAKNMTDMTLTAYRDALDYLAYFRETVGSAIDFPGSEDHRSKVIMAERSGKVKGVRVNCAGHTAGDPAREFLSVEVPRAHPLFMLQGDDPLEVSEALGESWAAYRYAGHRDPTAEEARKPNARLLLVSALGEDDVEWRGPLRTGSLLLVDRTKHNLGVRKVQRLVGCFANE
;
A
#
# COMPACT_ATOMS: atom_id res chain seq x y z
N CYS A 1 1.63 -6.72 -11.20
CA CYS A 1 1.89 -5.43 -10.50
C CYS A 1 1.26 -5.53 -9.13
N THR A 2 2.02 -5.29 -8.05
CA THR A 2 1.51 -5.39 -6.67
C THR A 2 0.30 -4.48 -6.43
N SER A 3 0.31 -3.27 -7.00
CA SER A 3 -0.77 -2.30 -6.77
C SER A 3 -2.03 -2.48 -7.63
N CYS A 4 -1.89 -3.00 -8.86
CA CYS A 4 -3.02 -3.00 -9.82
C CYS A 4 -3.16 -4.29 -10.65
N GLY A 5 -2.39 -5.33 -10.35
CA GLY A 5 -2.53 -6.63 -11.02
C GLY A 5 -1.84 -6.73 -12.38
N SER A 6 -1.61 -5.60 -13.08
CA SER A 6 -1.00 -5.59 -14.43
C SER A 6 0.25 -6.47 -14.59
N PHE A 7 0.30 -7.25 -15.67
CA PHE A 7 1.42 -8.13 -16.02
C PHE A 7 2.68 -7.39 -16.47
N SER A 8 2.58 -6.15 -16.94
CA SER A 8 3.72 -5.34 -17.42
C SER A 8 4.57 -4.71 -16.29
N ALA A 9 4.53 -5.30 -15.10
CA ALA A 9 5.20 -4.77 -13.93
C ALA A 9 6.70 -5.07 -13.94
N ARG A 10 7.52 -4.10 -13.52
CA ARG A 10 8.95 -4.28 -13.32
C ARG A 10 9.26 -4.40 -11.84
N TYR A 11 10.15 -5.31 -11.50
CA TYR A 11 10.63 -5.44 -10.13
C TYR A 11 11.33 -4.17 -9.67
N CYS A 12 11.16 -3.82 -8.40
CA CYS A 12 11.94 -2.75 -7.82
C CYS A 12 13.42 -3.12 -7.85
N SER A 13 14.25 -2.25 -8.42
CA SER A 13 15.71 -2.40 -8.47
C SER A 13 16.35 -2.59 -7.10
N GLY A 14 15.71 -2.08 -6.04
CA GLY A 14 16.21 -2.13 -4.67
C GLY A 14 16.00 -3.46 -3.94
N CYS A 15 14.76 -3.96 -3.87
CA CYS A 15 14.45 -5.18 -3.10
C CYS A 15 14.15 -6.40 -3.96
N ARG A 16 13.91 -6.22 -5.27
CA ARG A 16 13.52 -7.27 -6.22
C ARG A 16 12.29 -8.12 -5.83
N SER A 17 11.52 -7.70 -4.82
CA SER A 17 10.38 -8.46 -4.28
C SER A 17 9.01 -7.85 -4.62
N ALA A 18 8.92 -6.54 -4.81
CA ALA A 18 7.71 -5.88 -5.31
C ALA A 18 7.87 -5.51 -6.78
N ALA A 19 6.77 -5.57 -7.53
CA ALA A 19 6.74 -5.20 -8.94
C ALA A 19 5.67 -4.15 -9.24
N CYS A 20 6.06 -3.01 -9.80
CA CYS A 20 5.15 -1.93 -10.16
C CYS A 20 5.20 -1.68 -11.68
N CYS A 21 4.05 -1.41 -12.30
CA CYS A 21 3.99 -1.09 -13.73
C CYS A 21 4.23 0.39 -14.03
N SER A 22 4.14 1.25 -13.02
CA SER A 22 4.37 2.70 -13.13
C SER A 22 4.77 3.29 -11.77
N ILE A 23 5.21 4.55 -11.77
CA ILE A 23 5.57 5.27 -10.54
C ILE A 23 4.31 5.60 -9.71
N GLU A 24 3.16 5.81 -10.34
CA GLU A 24 1.87 6.04 -9.70
C GLU A 24 1.44 4.79 -8.89
N CYS A 25 1.56 3.60 -9.49
CA CYS A 25 1.35 2.34 -8.79
C CYS A 25 2.37 2.12 -7.66
N GLN A 26 3.62 2.56 -7.85
CA GLN A 26 4.64 2.46 -6.81
C GLN A 26 4.34 3.39 -5.63
N GLN A 27 3.89 4.62 -5.89
CA GLN A 27 3.54 5.58 -4.85
C GLN A 27 2.29 5.19 -4.08
N THR A 28 1.31 4.60 -4.75
CA THR A 28 0.09 4.07 -4.12
C THR A 28 0.41 3.21 -2.90
N ASP A 29 1.42 2.34 -3.03
CA ASP A 29 1.82 1.43 -1.94
C ASP A 29 3.14 1.84 -1.26
N TRP A 30 3.67 3.05 -1.51
CA TRP A 30 5.05 3.41 -1.11
C TRP A 30 5.26 3.42 0.40
N ARG A 31 4.25 3.84 1.18
CA ARG A 31 4.32 3.84 2.64
C ARG A 31 4.49 2.42 3.18
N THR A 32 3.59 1.53 2.78
CA THR A 32 3.58 0.11 3.10
C THR A 32 4.86 -0.57 2.63
N TYR A 33 5.23 -0.31 1.37
CA TYR A 33 6.42 -0.83 0.74
C TYR A 33 7.70 -0.39 1.47
N ARG A 34 7.81 0.87 1.91
CA ARG A 34 9.01 1.39 2.60
C ARG A 34 9.29 0.66 3.90
N ARG A 35 8.25 0.29 4.66
CA ARG A 35 8.39 -0.47 5.90
C ARG A 35 9.03 -1.83 5.64
N LEU A 36 8.52 -2.54 4.65
CA LEU A 36 8.99 -3.90 4.34
C LEU A 36 10.24 -3.94 3.50
N ARG A 37 10.47 -2.95 2.64
CA ARG A 37 11.68 -2.89 1.82
C ARG A 37 12.92 -2.86 2.69
N ARG A 38 12.87 -2.13 3.81
CA ARG A 38 13.93 -2.15 4.82
C ARG A 38 14.10 -3.56 5.34
N ALA A 39 13.04 -4.17 5.86
CA ALA A 39 13.07 -5.53 6.36
C ALA A 39 13.56 -6.59 5.34
N ILE A 40 13.14 -6.52 4.07
CA ILE A 40 13.62 -7.44 3.01
C ILE A 40 15.06 -7.16 2.58
N LYS A 41 15.48 -5.91 2.57
CA LYS A 41 16.89 -5.57 2.38
C LYS A 41 17.71 -6.13 3.55
N ASP A 42 17.14 -6.11 4.76
CA ASP A 42 17.75 -6.70 5.95
C ASP A 42 17.78 -8.24 5.86
N LEU A 43 16.80 -8.92 5.24
CA LEU A 43 16.89 -10.37 4.91
C LEU A 43 18.13 -10.72 4.07
N SER A 44 18.62 -9.76 3.28
CA SER A 44 19.83 -9.90 2.47
C SER A 44 21.09 -9.45 3.21
N ALA A 45 20.94 -8.90 4.42
CA ALA A 45 22.03 -8.46 5.28
C ALA A 45 22.54 -9.65 6.12
N PRO A 46 23.86 -9.69 6.42
CA PRO A 46 24.48 -10.83 7.12
C PRO A 46 23.99 -11.02 8.56
N THR A 47 23.27 -10.05 9.13
CA THR A 47 22.76 -10.05 10.52
C THR A 47 21.33 -10.55 10.67
N PHE A 48 20.57 -10.73 9.58
CA PHE A 48 19.23 -11.30 9.68
C PHE A 48 19.35 -12.81 9.94
N PRO A 49 18.50 -13.40 10.81
CA PRO A 49 18.52 -14.84 11.02
C PRO A 49 18.38 -15.54 9.66
N SER A 50 19.48 -16.16 9.22
CA SER A 50 19.47 -16.97 8.03
C SER A 50 18.42 -18.04 8.21
N ARG A 51 17.79 -18.45 7.10
CA ARG A 51 16.89 -19.60 7.08
C ARG A 51 17.57 -20.75 7.83
N SER A 52 17.10 -21.03 9.04
CA SER A 52 17.80 -21.93 9.98
C SER A 52 17.69 -23.37 9.50
N THR A 53 16.58 -23.74 8.85
CA THR A 53 16.40 -25.04 8.22
C THR A 53 15.71 -24.93 6.86
N PRO A 54 15.86 -25.92 5.96
CA PRO A 54 15.15 -25.94 4.67
C PRO A 54 13.62 -25.85 4.80
N SER A 55 13.08 -26.32 5.93
CA SER A 55 11.66 -26.32 6.29
C SER A 55 11.22 -25.08 7.07
N SER A 56 12.06 -24.06 7.20
CA SER A 56 11.68 -22.76 7.73
C SER A 56 11.25 -21.84 6.59
N TYR A 57 10.11 -21.17 6.76
CA TYR A 57 9.50 -20.31 5.73
C TYR A 57 9.23 -18.92 6.26
N LEU A 58 9.41 -17.92 5.40
CA LEU A 58 9.17 -16.53 5.77
C LEU A 58 7.67 -16.28 5.99
N ALA A 59 7.33 -15.84 7.19
CA ALA A 59 6.01 -15.38 7.60
C ALA A 59 6.06 -13.92 8.06
N ILE A 60 4.89 -13.31 8.19
CA ILE A 60 4.72 -11.96 8.71
C ILE A 60 3.91 -12.01 9.98
N TYR A 61 4.50 -11.51 11.05
CA TYR A 61 3.89 -11.40 12.35
C TYR A 61 3.41 -9.96 12.60
N PHE A 62 2.17 -9.82 13.04
CA PHE A 62 1.55 -8.57 13.47
C PHE A 62 1.39 -8.63 14.99
N PRO A 63 2.40 -8.14 15.75
CA PRO A 63 2.32 -8.17 17.20
C PRO A 63 1.17 -7.29 17.69
N MET A 64 0.45 -7.79 18.68
CA MET A 64 -0.69 -7.11 19.29
C MET A 64 -0.28 -5.80 19.99
N VAL A 65 0.79 -5.87 20.77
CA VAL A 65 1.42 -4.73 21.46
C VAL A 65 2.89 -4.74 21.08
N ASN A 66 3.42 -3.59 20.63
CA ASN A 66 4.84 -3.49 20.28
C ASN A 66 5.58 -2.71 21.38
N PRO A 67 6.54 -3.32 22.10
CA PRO A 67 7.32 -2.62 23.12
C PRO A 67 8.27 -1.57 22.53
N LEU A 68 8.56 -1.64 21.22
CA LEU A 68 9.26 -0.60 20.51
C LEU A 68 8.23 0.39 19.99
N ALA A 69 8.41 1.68 20.27
CA ALA A 69 7.48 2.81 20.05
C ALA A 69 6.87 2.98 18.63
N HIS A 70 7.14 2.05 17.71
CA HIS A 70 6.63 2.00 16.36
C HIS A 70 6.14 0.58 16.02
N GLY A 71 4.85 0.30 16.29
CA GLY A 71 4.12 -0.92 15.95
C GLY A 71 4.21 -1.33 14.48
N ASN A 72 5.32 -1.96 14.09
CA ASN A 72 5.56 -2.43 12.73
C ASN A 72 5.41 -3.96 12.66
N PRO A 73 4.88 -4.49 11.55
CA PRO A 73 4.89 -5.92 11.29
C PRO A 73 6.32 -6.45 11.24
N GLN A 74 6.51 -7.64 11.78
CA GLN A 74 7.80 -8.31 11.89
C GLN A 74 7.90 -9.44 10.88
N GLN A 75 9.08 -9.60 10.29
CA GLN A 75 9.41 -10.74 9.44
C GLN A 75 10.03 -11.82 10.30
N THR A 76 9.54 -13.06 10.16
CA THR A 76 10.02 -14.18 10.96
C THR A 76 10.03 -15.45 10.14
N TYR A 77 11.08 -16.26 10.30
CA TYR A 77 11.10 -17.61 9.75
C TYR A 77 10.40 -18.54 10.72
N GLN A 78 9.39 -19.26 10.23
CA GLN A 78 8.63 -20.22 11.03
C GLN A 78 8.93 -21.62 10.54
N GLN A 79 9.21 -22.51 11.48
CA GLN A 79 9.44 -23.91 11.19
C GLN A 79 8.12 -24.55 10.77
N ALA A 80 8.11 -25.20 9.61
CA ALA A 80 6.95 -25.97 9.17
C ALA A 80 7.18 -27.47 9.40
N SER A 81 6.12 -28.15 9.83
CA SER A 81 6.10 -29.61 9.98
C SER A 81 4.89 -30.19 9.26
N GLN A 82 4.99 -31.45 8.86
CA GLN A 82 3.88 -32.12 8.17
C GLN A 82 2.84 -32.59 9.18
N VAL A 83 1.63 -32.06 9.05
CA VAL A 83 0.45 -32.43 9.83
C VAL A 83 -0.61 -32.93 8.85
N ARG A 84 -1.01 -34.21 8.97
CA ARG A 84 -2.05 -34.83 8.11
C ARG A 84 -1.81 -34.65 6.59
N GLY A 85 -0.56 -34.64 6.15
CA GLY A 85 -0.20 -34.48 4.74
C GLY A 85 -0.01 -33.04 4.26
N HIS A 86 -0.22 -32.05 5.14
CA HIS A 86 -0.05 -30.62 4.86
C HIS A 86 1.09 -30.06 5.70
N PHE A 87 1.91 -29.17 5.15
CA PHE A 87 2.93 -28.46 5.92
C PHE A 87 2.28 -27.29 6.63
N GLU A 88 2.38 -27.27 7.95
CA GLU A 88 1.87 -26.21 8.81
C GLU A 88 3.02 -25.56 9.59
N PRO A 89 3.05 -24.22 9.69
CA PRO A 89 4.02 -23.54 10.54
C PRO A 89 3.67 -23.77 12.02
N ASP A 90 4.70 -23.96 12.84
CA ASP A 90 4.59 -23.81 14.29
C ASP A 90 4.46 -22.32 14.61
N LEU A 91 3.32 -21.95 15.20
CA LEU A 91 2.97 -20.56 15.54
C LEU A 91 2.69 -20.41 17.04
N ASP A 92 3.00 -21.42 17.86
CA ASP A 92 2.60 -21.44 19.26
C ASP A 92 3.19 -20.25 20.03
N GLU A 93 4.46 -19.95 19.79
CA GLU A 93 5.14 -18.80 20.39
C GLU A 93 4.54 -17.45 19.94
N LEU A 94 4.29 -17.29 18.64
CA LEU A 94 3.81 -16.02 18.07
C LEU A 94 2.35 -15.70 18.42
N LEU A 95 1.54 -16.73 18.62
CA LEU A 95 0.12 -16.60 18.96
C LEU A 95 -0.13 -16.81 20.46
N HIS A 96 0.92 -16.87 21.28
CA HIS A 96 0.79 -16.90 22.73
C HIS A 96 0.50 -15.49 23.28
N VAL A 97 -0.39 -15.41 24.27
CA VAL A 97 -0.71 -14.17 24.99
C VAL A 97 -0.38 -14.37 26.46
N ALA A 98 0.58 -13.60 26.97
CA ALA A 98 1.01 -13.67 28.36
C ALA A 98 -0.16 -13.40 29.32
N GLY A 99 -0.28 -14.22 30.37
CA GLY A 99 -1.36 -14.13 31.35
C GLY A 99 -2.69 -14.77 30.95
N GLN A 100 -2.78 -15.35 29.75
CA GLN A 100 -3.89 -16.22 29.35
C GLN A 100 -3.45 -17.68 29.49
N GLU A 101 -3.76 -18.29 30.64
CA GLU A 101 -3.48 -19.71 30.90
C GLU A 101 -4.58 -20.57 30.28
N GLY A 102 -4.34 -21.10 29.07
CA GLY A 102 -5.29 -21.97 28.36
C GLY A 102 -5.08 -21.98 26.84
N TYR A 103 -5.71 -22.93 26.16
CA TYR A 103 -5.76 -22.92 24.70
C TYR A 103 -6.78 -21.87 24.24
N ILE A 104 -6.30 -20.81 23.58
CA ILE A 104 -7.16 -19.89 22.83
C ILE A 104 -7.37 -20.53 21.45
N GLY A 105 -8.64 -20.62 21.04
CA GLY A 105 -8.99 -21.12 19.70
C GLY A 105 -8.19 -20.40 18.63
N ARG A 106 -7.82 -21.09 17.55
CA ARG A 106 -7.11 -20.46 16.43
C ARG A 106 -7.89 -20.62 15.17
N ARG A 107 -8.26 -19.51 14.56
CA ARG A 107 -8.90 -19.50 13.25
C ARG A 107 -7.88 -19.30 12.16
N ILE A 108 -8.16 -19.90 11.02
CA ILE A 108 -7.42 -19.69 9.80
C ILE A 108 -8.36 -19.12 8.76
N GLN A 109 -7.89 -18.06 8.12
CA GLN A 109 -8.55 -17.49 6.96
C GLN A 109 -7.65 -17.67 5.75
N ILE A 110 -8.25 -18.20 4.69
CA ILE A 110 -7.52 -18.52 3.46
C ILE A 110 -8.02 -17.56 2.39
N VAL A 111 -7.15 -16.63 2.05
CA VAL A 111 -7.39 -15.55 1.09
C VAL A 111 -6.95 -16.04 -0.29
N ARG A 112 -7.90 -16.04 -1.22
CA ARG A 112 -7.71 -16.61 -2.56
C ARG A 112 -7.54 -15.57 -3.65
N GLY A 113 -7.83 -14.31 -3.35
CA GLY A 113 -7.77 -13.21 -4.29
C GLY A 113 -7.74 -11.85 -3.60
N ASN A 114 -7.48 -10.83 -4.41
CA ASN A 114 -7.56 -9.43 -4.06
C ASN A 114 -8.13 -8.65 -5.25
N ILE A 115 -9.46 -8.50 -5.27
CA ILE A 115 -10.17 -7.80 -6.35
C ILE A 115 -9.87 -6.29 -6.35
N LEU A 116 -9.56 -5.69 -5.20
CA LEU A 116 -9.15 -4.28 -5.09
C LEU A 116 -7.93 -4.00 -5.97
N ARG A 117 -7.02 -4.97 -6.06
CA ARG A 117 -5.77 -4.89 -6.83
C ARG A 117 -5.86 -5.58 -8.19
N GLY A 118 -7.06 -5.90 -8.68
CA GLY A 118 -7.27 -6.54 -9.98
C GLY A 118 -6.74 -7.98 -10.07
N ARG A 119 -6.61 -8.68 -8.93
CA ARG A 119 -6.14 -10.07 -8.86
C ARG A 119 -7.20 -10.96 -8.23
N PRO A 120 -8.26 -11.35 -8.94
CA PRO A 120 -9.35 -12.15 -8.35
C PRO A 120 -8.91 -13.55 -7.92
N LYS A 121 -7.73 -14.01 -8.36
CA LYS A 121 -7.13 -15.28 -7.94
C LYS A 121 -5.65 -15.09 -7.67
N PHE A 122 -5.14 -15.77 -6.66
CA PHE A 122 -3.72 -15.90 -6.39
C PHE A 122 -3.14 -17.16 -7.04
N ARG A 123 -1.82 -17.13 -7.24
CA ARG A 123 -1.05 -18.33 -7.59
C ARG A 123 -0.84 -19.23 -6.38
N ASP A 124 -0.58 -18.59 -5.24
CA ASP A 124 -0.26 -19.20 -3.95
C ASP A 124 -1.32 -18.76 -2.93
N SER A 125 -1.75 -19.63 -2.04
CA SER A 125 -2.80 -19.35 -1.06
C SER A 125 -2.22 -18.59 0.13
N LEU A 126 -2.84 -17.45 0.42
CA LEU A 126 -2.47 -16.62 1.56
C LEU A 126 -3.27 -17.06 2.77
N ASN A 127 -2.57 -17.45 3.83
CA ASN A 127 -3.15 -17.94 5.06
C ASN A 127 -2.92 -16.88 6.16
N ILE A 128 -3.99 -16.49 6.83
CA ILE A 128 -3.99 -15.54 7.95
C ILE A 128 -4.50 -16.29 9.17
N ARG A 129 -3.67 -16.39 10.20
CA ARG A 129 -3.96 -17.11 11.43
C ARG A 129 -4.03 -16.12 12.58
N TYR A 130 -5.12 -16.21 13.33
CA TYR A 130 -5.46 -15.28 14.41
C TYR A 130 -6.16 -16.05 15.53
N LEU A 131 -6.27 -15.41 16.69
CA LEU A 131 -6.93 -15.98 17.86
C LEU A 131 -8.45 -15.86 17.73
N ASP A 132 -9.16 -16.91 18.10
CA ASP A 132 -10.61 -16.97 18.22
C ASP A 132 -10.97 -16.40 19.59
N ASP A 133 -11.48 -15.18 19.62
CA ASP A 133 -11.72 -14.41 20.85
C ASP A 133 -13.12 -14.59 21.43
N PHE A 134 -13.90 -15.55 20.90
CA PHE A 134 -15.29 -15.85 21.30
C PHE A 134 -15.50 -16.09 22.81
N ASP A 135 -14.43 -16.41 23.56
CA ASP A 135 -14.47 -16.65 25.01
C ASP A 135 -13.47 -15.76 25.78
N THR A 136 -12.83 -14.79 25.11
CA THR A 136 -11.81 -13.92 25.68
C THR A 136 -12.15 -12.45 25.40
N ASP A 137 -13.08 -11.88 26.16
CA ASP A 137 -13.48 -10.45 26.13
C ASP A 137 -12.34 -9.44 26.45
N LYS A 138 -11.07 -9.84 26.37
CA LYS A 138 -9.92 -9.12 26.95
C LYS A 138 -8.69 -9.05 26.06
N LEU A 139 -8.73 -9.53 24.81
CA LEU A 139 -7.58 -9.32 23.92
C LEU A 139 -7.57 -7.85 23.46
N PRO A 140 -6.48 -7.10 23.71
CA PRO A 140 -6.41 -5.72 23.24
C PRO A 140 -6.38 -5.68 21.71
N VAL A 141 -6.82 -4.53 21.19
CA VAL A 141 -6.73 -4.20 19.77
C VAL A 141 -5.28 -4.32 19.31
N ASN A 142 -5.09 -4.92 18.14
CA ASN A 142 -3.79 -5.04 17.51
C ASN A 142 -3.29 -3.66 17.07
N GLU A 143 -2.39 -3.08 17.86
CA GLU A 143 -1.85 -1.74 17.62
C GLU A 143 -0.98 -1.67 16.37
N THR A 144 -0.39 -2.80 15.94
CA THR A 144 0.34 -2.82 14.67
C THR A 144 -0.61 -2.54 13.50
N LEU A 145 -1.81 -3.12 13.54
CA LEU A 145 -2.83 -2.94 12.52
C LEU A 145 -3.57 -1.59 12.63
N HIS A 146 -3.88 -1.15 13.85
CA HIS A 146 -4.83 -0.04 14.09
C HIS A 146 -4.29 1.12 14.96
N GLY A 147 -3.08 1.02 15.52
CA GLY A 147 -2.50 1.96 16.48
C GLY A 147 -2.09 3.31 15.89
N GLY A 148 -3.04 4.23 15.76
CA GLY A 148 -2.82 5.64 15.44
C GLY A 148 -2.39 5.90 13.98
N PRO A 149 -1.83 7.09 13.67
CA PRO A 149 -1.52 7.48 12.30
C PRO A 149 -0.57 6.51 11.59
N SER A 150 0.24 5.76 12.33
CA SER A 150 1.21 4.78 11.83
C SER A 150 0.66 3.38 11.61
N ALA A 151 -0.61 3.11 11.91
CA ALA A 151 -1.28 1.84 11.61
C ALA A 151 -1.09 1.37 10.14
N VAL A 152 -0.85 0.08 9.93
CA VAL A 152 -0.72 -0.47 8.55
C VAL A 152 -2.08 -0.58 7.83
N CYS A 153 -3.18 -0.59 8.58
CA CYS A 153 -4.54 -0.58 8.07
C CYS A 153 -5.21 0.79 8.16
N ALA A 154 -4.46 1.88 8.40
CA ALA A 154 -4.99 3.24 8.51
C ALA A 154 -5.82 3.68 7.29
N ASP A 155 -5.45 3.21 6.10
CA ASP A 155 -6.13 3.55 4.84
C ASP A 155 -7.30 2.59 4.53
N GLY A 156 -7.55 1.63 5.42
CA GLY A 156 -8.59 0.60 5.33
C GLY A 156 -10.00 1.15 5.49
N TRP A 157 -10.98 0.29 5.25
CA TRP A 157 -12.39 0.58 5.48
C TRP A 157 -13.05 -0.35 6.50
N GLY A 158 -12.36 -1.41 6.90
CA GLY A 158 -12.82 -2.34 7.93
C GLY A 158 -13.21 -1.55 9.17
N VAL A 159 -14.49 -1.66 9.54
CA VAL A 159 -15.00 -1.20 10.84
C VAL A 159 -14.51 -2.12 11.97
N GLU A 160 -13.99 -3.29 11.60
CA GLU A 160 -13.48 -4.28 12.53
C GLU A 160 -12.10 -3.89 13.04
N PHE A 161 -11.94 -3.95 14.36
CA PHE A 161 -10.65 -3.81 15.01
C PHE A 161 -10.15 -5.21 15.37
N TRP A 162 -9.16 -5.68 14.63
CA TRP A 162 -8.53 -6.96 14.93
C TRP A 162 -7.92 -6.92 16.34
N THR A 163 -8.27 -7.88 17.17
CA THR A 163 -7.70 -8.11 18.50
C THR A 163 -6.62 -9.19 18.40
N GLY A 164 -5.70 -9.23 19.37
CA GLY A 164 -4.74 -10.34 19.44
C GLY A 164 -3.59 -10.25 18.43
N PRO A 165 -2.58 -11.13 18.58
CA PRO A 165 -1.54 -11.34 17.58
C PRO A 165 -2.09 -11.99 16.31
N ILE A 166 -1.54 -11.62 15.14
CA ILE A 166 -1.90 -12.21 13.85
C ILE A 166 -0.64 -12.63 13.11
N VAL A 167 -0.69 -13.77 12.42
CA VAL A 167 0.39 -14.25 11.55
C VAL A 167 -0.15 -14.50 10.14
N ALA A 168 0.53 -13.97 9.12
CA ALA A 168 0.28 -14.28 7.73
C ALA A 168 1.41 -15.13 7.14
N TYR A 169 1.08 -16.17 6.38
CA TYR A 169 2.02 -17.05 5.68
C TYR A 169 1.46 -17.51 4.32
N LEU A 170 2.33 -18.03 3.45
CA LEU A 170 1.94 -18.53 2.13
C LEU A 170 2.06 -20.05 2.04
N LYS A 171 1.12 -20.66 1.32
CA LYS A 171 1.21 -22.03 0.84
C LYS A 171 1.25 -22.03 -0.69
N ALA A 172 2.12 -22.86 -1.27
CA ALA A 172 2.35 -22.97 -2.70
C ALA A 172 1.16 -23.62 -3.40
N GLY A 173 0.55 -22.91 -4.35
CA GLY A 173 -0.70 -23.31 -5.00
C GLY A 173 -1.94 -22.63 -4.43
N ASN A 174 -3.01 -22.62 -5.22
CA ASN A 174 -4.24 -21.84 -4.95
C ASN A 174 -5.42 -22.68 -4.43
N ASP A 175 -5.13 -23.90 -3.97
CA ASP A 175 -6.10 -24.75 -3.30
C ASP A 175 -6.57 -24.12 -1.98
N LEU A 176 -7.76 -24.52 -1.53
CA LEU A 176 -8.31 -24.08 -0.25
C LEU A 176 -7.42 -24.46 0.93
N ASP A 177 -6.61 -25.50 0.82
CA ASP A 177 -5.57 -25.83 1.78
C ASP A 177 -4.40 -26.45 1.00
N ALA A 178 -3.60 -25.59 0.39
CA ALA A 178 -2.46 -26.05 -0.40
C ALA A 178 -1.43 -26.77 0.49
N LYS A 179 -0.82 -27.85 0.00
CA LYS A 179 -0.03 -28.75 0.87
C LYS A 179 1.31 -28.18 1.32
N ASN A 180 2.00 -27.46 0.45
CA ASN A 180 3.39 -27.07 0.67
C ASN A 180 3.49 -25.61 1.08
N MET A 181 4.42 -25.27 1.96
CA MET A 181 4.69 -23.88 2.34
C MET A 181 5.59 -23.19 1.29
N THR A 182 5.51 -21.86 1.20
CA THR A 182 6.45 -21.04 0.44
C THR A 182 6.70 -19.71 1.15
N ASP A 183 7.77 -19.02 0.78
CA ASP A 183 8.13 -17.76 1.42
C ASP A 183 7.14 -16.64 1.09
N MET A 184 6.76 -15.87 2.11
CA MET A 184 5.96 -14.68 1.93
C MET A 184 6.62 -13.70 0.93
N THR A 185 5.82 -13.18 0.01
CA THR A 185 6.25 -12.12 -0.93
C THR A 185 5.70 -10.76 -0.51
N LEU A 186 6.29 -9.66 -1.01
CA LEU A 186 5.72 -8.32 -0.79
C LEU A 186 4.30 -8.16 -1.34
N THR A 187 3.97 -8.91 -2.41
CA THR A 187 2.62 -8.88 -2.98
C THR A 187 1.65 -9.54 -2.01
N ALA A 188 1.96 -10.73 -1.51
CA ALA A 188 1.13 -11.44 -0.54
C ALA A 188 1.00 -10.70 0.79
N TYR A 189 2.06 -10.04 1.26
CA TYR A 189 1.95 -9.16 2.43
C TYR A 189 0.96 -8.01 2.18
N ARG A 190 1.02 -7.36 1.01
CA ARG A 190 0.07 -6.27 0.69
C ARG A 190 -1.35 -6.82 0.62
N ASP A 191 -1.52 -8.01 0.07
CA ASP A 191 -2.80 -8.70 0.01
C ASP A 191 -3.32 -9.06 1.42
N ALA A 192 -2.45 -9.46 2.35
CA ALA A 192 -2.82 -9.67 3.76
C ALA A 192 -3.31 -8.39 4.43
N LEU A 193 -2.61 -7.27 4.20
CA LEU A 193 -3.06 -5.97 4.70
C LEU A 193 -4.40 -5.55 4.11
N ASP A 194 -4.58 -5.66 2.79
CA ASP A 194 -5.87 -5.36 2.16
C ASP A 194 -6.98 -6.28 2.69
N TYR A 195 -6.68 -7.55 2.98
CA TYR A 195 -7.66 -8.44 3.58
C TYR A 195 -8.11 -7.93 4.95
N LEU A 196 -7.14 -7.73 5.86
CA LEU A 196 -7.38 -7.28 7.23
C LEU A 196 -8.05 -5.90 7.26
N ALA A 197 -7.60 -4.99 6.41
CA ALA A 197 -8.08 -3.60 6.34
C ALA A 197 -9.48 -3.44 5.75
N TYR A 198 -10.06 -4.46 5.13
CA TYR A 198 -11.42 -4.42 4.56
C TYR A 198 -12.29 -5.55 5.10
N PHE A 199 -11.86 -6.20 6.18
CA PHE A 199 -12.61 -7.22 6.86
C PHE A 199 -13.78 -6.63 7.64
N ARG A 200 -14.89 -7.37 7.64
CA ARG A 200 -16.06 -7.12 8.46
C ARG A 200 -16.52 -8.44 9.04
N GLU A 201 -16.75 -8.46 10.35
CA GLU A 201 -17.34 -9.63 10.99
C GLU A 201 -18.65 -10.03 10.29
N THR A 202 -18.95 -11.34 10.26
CA THR A 202 -20.11 -11.98 9.61
C THR A 202 -20.17 -11.92 8.07
N VAL A 203 -19.42 -11.00 7.45
CA VAL A 203 -19.41 -10.80 5.99
C VAL A 203 -18.13 -11.36 5.35
N GLY A 204 -16.99 -11.18 6.00
CA GLY A 204 -15.67 -11.41 5.43
C GLY A 204 -15.07 -10.13 4.82
N SER A 205 -13.91 -10.26 4.18
CA SER A 205 -13.24 -9.11 3.57
C SER A 205 -13.84 -8.72 2.24
N ALA A 206 -14.02 -7.43 1.99
CA ALA A 206 -14.55 -6.92 0.72
C ALA A 206 -13.65 -7.25 -0.49
N ILE A 207 -12.38 -7.61 -0.26
CA ILE A 207 -11.42 -7.90 -1.34
C ILE A 207 -11.40 -9.36 -1.82
N ASP A 208 -12.10 -10.27 -1.13
CA ASP A 208 -12.12 -11.71 -1.43
C ASP A 208 -13.51 -12.32 -1.15
N PHE A 209 -13.78 -13.48 -1.74
CA PHE A 209 -15.03 -14.21 -1.49
C PHE A 209 -15.06 -14.80 -0.07
N PRO A 210 -16.20 -14.78 0.66
CA PRO A 210 -17.53 -14.31 0.22
C PRO A 210 -17.77 -12.82 0.40
N GLY A 211 -16.93 -12.11 1.16
CA GLY A 211 -17.18 -10.72 1.54
C GLY A 211 -17.29 -9.77 0.35
N SER A 212 -16.63 -10.07 -0.78
CA SER A 212 -16.76 -9.34 -2.04
C SER A 212 -18.17 -9.35 -2.64
N GLU A 213 -19.03 -10.30 -2.27
CA GLU A 213 -20.40 -10.41 -2.80
C GLU A 213 -21.41 -9.54 -2.06
N ASP A 214 -21.09 -9.06 -0.86
CA ASP A 214 -21.92 -8.14 -0.08
C ASP A 214 -22.17 -6.82 -0.84
N HIS A 215 -23.39 -6.30 -0.72
CA HIS A 215 -23.80 -5.09 -1.43
C HIS A 215 -22.90 -3.90 -1.08
N ARG A 216 -22.61 -3.70 0.21
CA ARG A 216 -21.73 -2.59 0.64
C ARG A 216 -20.31 -2.79 0.13
N SER A 217 -19.77 -4.00 0.24
CA SER A 217 -18.46 -4.36 -0.32
C SER A 217 -18.36 -4.00 -1.80
N LYS A 218 -19.38 -4.31 -2.61
CA LYS A 218 -19.42 -3.98 -4.04
C LYS A 218 -19.36 -2.47 -4.30
N VAL A 219 -20.11 -1.67 -3.55
CA VAL A 219 -20.10 -0.20 -3.66
C VAL A 219 -18.69 0.35 -3.41
N ILE A 220 -18.04 -0.10 -2.34
CA ILE A 220 -16.71 0.40 -1.95
C ILE A 220 -15.63 -0.06 -2.90
N MET A 221 -15.70 -1.31 -3.35
CA MET A 221 -14.79 -1.81 -4.36
C MET A 221 -14.97 -1.05 -5.68
N ALA A 222 -16.19 -0.65 -6.07
CA ALA A 222 -16.38 0.20 -7.24
C ALA A 222 -15.71 1.59 -7.09
N GLU A 223 -15.67 2.16 -5.89
CA GLU A 223 -15.02 3.44 -5.62
C GLU A 223 -13.49 3.37 -5.52
N ARG A 224 -12.93 2.22 -5.13
CA ARG A 224 -11.49 2.08 -4.81
C ARG A 224 -10.71 1.23 -5.81
N SER A 225 -11.36 0.31 -6.54
CA SER A 225 -10.71 -0.53 -7.54
C SER A 225 -10.52 0.20 -8.87
N GLY A 226 -9.59 -0.30 -9.70
CA GLY A 226 -9.32 0.28 -11.02
C GLY A 226 -8.49 1.56 -10.98
N LYS A 227 -8.54 2.31 -12.09
CA LYS A 227 -7.70 3.48 -12.33
C LYS A 227 -8.50 4.63 -12.93
N VAL A 228 -7.96 5.83 -12.81
CA VAL A 228 -8.45 7.06 -13.43
C VAL A 228 -7.29 7.79 -14.09
N LYS A 229 -7.59 8.64 -15.07
CA LYS A 229 -6.59 9.49 -15.70
C LYS A 229 -6.24 10.66 -14.80
N GLY A 230 -4.96 10.80 -14.51
CA GLY A 230 -4.34 12.01 -13.96
C GLY A 230 -3.40 12.65 -14.96
N VAL A 231 -2.83 13.79 -14.60
CA VAL A 231 -1.84 14.51 -15.42
C VAL A 231 -0.54 14.63 -14.63
N ARG A 232 0.55 14.10 -15.17
CA ARG A 232 1.88 14.30 -14.63
C ARG A 232 2.56 15.46 -15.35
N VAL A 233 2.87 16.52 -14.62
CA VAL A 233 3.67 17.66 -15.06
C VAL A 233 5.13 17.34 -14.78
N ASN A 234 5.90 17.03 -15.81
CA ASN A 234 7.28 16.59 -15.66
C ASN A 234 8.24 17.76 -15.50
N CYS A 235 9.29 17.57 -14.68
CA CYS A 235 10.45 18.45 -14.69
C CYS A 235 11.36 18.13 -15.89
N ALA A 236 12.30 19.02 -16.21
CA ALA A 236 13.23 18.85 -17.34
C ALA A 236 14.00 17.51 -17.31
N GLY A 237 14.43 17.06 -16.12
CA GLY A 237 15.06 15.74 -15.98
C GLY A 237 14.16 14.54 -16.34
N HIS A 238 12.84 14.68 -16.22
CA HIS A 238 11.88 13.64 -16.59
C HIS A 238 11.31 13.78 -18.00
N THR A 239 11.45 14.96 -18.64
CA THR A 239 11.14 15.12 -20.07
C THR A 239 12.24 14.56 -20.95
N ALA A 240 13.49 14.49 -20.45
CA ALA A 240 14.65 14.01 -21.20
C ALA A 240 14.82 14.73 -22.55
N GLY A 241 14.50 16.03 -22.58
CA GLY A 241 14.57 16.86 -23.78
C GLY A 241 13.37 16.76 -24.74
N ASP A 242 12.35 15.96 -24.42
CA ASP A 242 11.13 15.81 -25.22
C ASP A 242 9.98 16.69 -24.67
N PRO A 243 9.62 17.80 -25.35
CA PRO A 243 8.54 18.69 -24.91
C PRO A 243 7.17 17.99 -24.86
N ALA A 244 6.94 16.96 -25.67
CA ALA A 244 5.68 16.21 -25.62
C ALA A 244 5.49 15.45 -24.30
N ARG A 245 6.57 15.28 -23.53
CA ARG A 245 6.54 14.66 -22.20
C ARG A 245 6.34 15.66 -21.08
N GLU A 246 6.19 16.95 -21.36
CA GLU A 246 5.98 17.94 -20.33
C GLU A 246 4.69 17.69 -19.54
N PHE A 247 3.59 17.41 -20.24
CA PHE A 247 2.32 17.03 -19.64
C PHE A 247 1.92 15.64 -20.12
N LEU A 248 1.99 14.66 -19.23
CA LEU A 248 1.62 13.28 -19.55
C LEU A 248 0.31 12.88 -18.92
N SER A 249 -0.60 12.33 -19.71
CA SER A 249 -1.73 11.57 -19.16
C SER A 249 -1.19 10.29 -18.54
N VAL A 250 -1.54 10.03 -17.28
CA VAL A 250 -1.09 8.85 -16.54
C VAL A 250 -2.29 8.14 -15.89
N GLU A 251 -2.19 6.83 -15.74
CA GLU A 251 -3.22 6.00 -15.10
C GLU A 251 -2.92 5.87 -13.60
N VAL A 252 -3.75 6.47 -12.75
CA VAL A 252 -3.60 6.52 -11.30
C VAL A 252 -4.59 5.56 -10.64
N PRO A 253 -4.14 4.63 -9.77
CA PRO A 253 -5.05 3.76 -9.01
C PRO A 253 -6.04 4.57 -8.18
N ARG A 254 -7.33 4.21 -8.18
CA ARG A 254 -8.35 4.91 -7.35
C ARG A 254 -8.09 4.81 -5.84
N ALA A 255 -7.31 3.82 -5.42
CA ALA A 255 -6.83 3.65 -4.05
C ALA A 255 -5.57 4.50 -3.73
N HIS A 256 -5.10 5.35 -4.64
CA HIS A 256 -3.94 6.20 -4.39
C HIS A 256 -4.23 7.17 -3.22
N PRO A 257 -3.34 7.29 -2.21
CA PRO A 257 -3.58 8.13 -1.03
C PRO A 257 -3.89 9.60 -1.34
N LEU A 258 -3.44 10.09 -2.49
CA LEU A 258 -3.73 11.44 -3.01
C LEU A 258 -5.22 11.78 -3.03
N PHE A 259 -6.12 10.82 -3.28
CA PHE A 259 -7.57 11.08 -3.27
C PHE A 259 -8.14 11.32 -1.86
N MET A 260 -7.35 11.08 -0.81
CA MET A 260 -7.75 11.25 0.60
C MET A 260 -6.97 12.38 1.29
N LEU A 261 -6.05 13.07 0.59
CA LEU A 261 -5.30 14.18 1.17
C LEU A 261 -6.23 15.38 1.35
N GLN A 262 -6.47 15.77 2.60
CA GLN A 262 -7.24 16.97 2.95
C GLN A 262 -6.37 18.17 3.39
N GLY A 263 -5.08 17.97 3.72
CA GLY A 263 -4.26 19.00 4.40
C GLY A 263 -2.89 19.32 3.80
N ASP A 264 -2.42 18.56 2.79
CA ASP A 264 -1.14 18.81 2.09
C ASP A 264 -1.37 19.25 0.62
N ASP A 265 -2.60 19.63 0.26
CA ASP A 265 -2.95 19.97 -1.11
C ASP A 265 -2.72 21.47 -1.36
N PRO A 266 -1.72 21.85 -2.19
CA PRO A 266 -1.40 23.25 -2.41
C PRO A 266 -2.35 23.98 -3.35
N LEU A 267 -3.41 23.34 -3.89
CA LEU A 267 -4.15 23.87 -5.06
C LEU A 267 -5.42 24.68 -4.72
N GLU A 268 -5.35 25.64 -3.81
CA GLU A 268 -6.48 26.55 -3.50
C GLU A 268 -7.04 27.26 -4.75
N VAL A 269 -6.17 27.58 -5.72
CA VAL A 269 -6.56 28.23 -6.97
C VAL A 269 -7.37 27.34 -7.91
N SER A 270 -7.17 26.03 -7.88
CA SER A 270 -8.04 25.13 -8.63
C SER A 270 -9.46 25.19 -8.06
N GLU A 271 -9.58 25.24 -6.73
CA GLU A 271 -10.87 25.35 -6.04
C GLU A 271 -11.56 26.69 -6.35
N ALA A 272 -10.80 27.79 -6.39
CA ALA A 272 -11.30 29.10 -6.80
C ALA A 272 -11.86 29.12 -8.24
N LEU A 273 -11.38 28.23 -9.11
CA LEU A 273 -11.85 28.05 -10.49
C LEU A 273 -12.93 26.95 -10.61
N GLY A 274 -13.48 26.49 -9.48
CA GLY A 274 -14.51 25.45 -9.43
C GLY A 274 -13.99 24.04 -9.71
N GLU A 275 -12.67 23.85 -9.67
CA GLU A 275 -12.00 22.57 -9.88
C GLU A 275 -11.66 21.91 -8.55
N SER A 276 -11.91 20.61 -8.43
CA SER A 276 -11.58 19.85 -7.22
C SER A 276 -10.36 18.97 -7.51
N TRP A 277 -9.19 19.58 -7.69
CA TRP A 277 -7.97 18.83 -8.01
C TRP A 277 -7.12 18.59 -6.76
N ALA A 278 -6.27 17.56 -6.83
CA ALA A 278 -5.24 17.31 -5.84
C ALA A 278 -3.87 17.13 -6.48
N ALA A 279 -2.85 17.69 -5.84
CA ALA A 279 -1.46 17.57 -6.30
C ALA A 279 -0.60 16.67 -5.40
N TYR A 280 0.26 15.87 -6.02
CA TYR A 280 1.31 15.11 -5.35
C TYR A 280 2.67 15.36 -5.99
N ARG A 281 3.67 15.69 -5.18
CA ARG A 281 5.04 15.91 -5.65
C ARG A 281 5.82 14.60 -5.67
N TYR A 282 6.40 14.26 -6.82
CA TYR A 282 7.45 13.26 -6.90
C TYR A 282 8.79 13.86 -6.47
N ALA A 283 9.57 13.10 -5.70
CA ALA A 283 10.95 13.48 -5.41
C ALA A 283 11.75 13.55 -6.73
N GLY A 284 12.51 14.64 -6.90
CA GLY A 284 13.45 14.78 -8.01
C GLY A 284 14.73 13.98 -7.80
N HIS A 285 15.67 14.10 -8.74
CA HIS A 285 17.00 13.52 -8.60
C HIS A 285 17.68 14.03 -7.32
N ARG A 286 18.50 13.17 -6.67
CA ARG A 286 19.49 13.64 -5.68
C ARG A 286 20.54 14.39 -6.50
N ASP A 287 20.68 15.68 -6.26
CA ASP A 287 21.61 16.61 -6.92
C ASP A 287 21.29 16.95 -8.40
N PRO A 288 20.15 17.58 -8.69
CA PRO A 288 19.85 18.02 -10.05
C PRO A 288 20.71 19.21 -10.43
N THR A 289 21.07 19.30 -11.72
CA THR A 289 21.69 20.51 -12.29
C THR A 289 20.71 21.69 -12.19
N ALA A 290 21.22 22.93 -12.28
CA ALA A 290 20.38 24.12 -12.26
C ALA A 290 19.30 24.12 -13.36
N GLU A 291 19.57 23.45 -14.48
CA GLU A 291 18.66 23.28 -15.61
C GLU A 291 17.60 22.19 -15.36
N GLU A 292 18.00 21.06 -14.76
CA GLU A 292 17.07 20.00 -14.32
C GLU A 292 16.13 20.46 -13.20
N ALA A 293 16.58 21.47 -12.43
CA ALA A 293 15.83 22.12 -11.36
C ALA A 293 14.90 23.26 -11.85
N ARG A 294 15.01 23.71 -13.12
CA ARG A 294 14.09 24.72 -13.69
C ARG A 294 12.72 24.11 -13.95
N LYS A 295 11.68 24.83 -13.54
CA LYS A 295 10.29 24.36 -13.47
C LYS A 295 9.28 25.46 -13.78
N PRO A 296 9.21 26.04 -14.98
CA PRO A 296 8.26 27.13 -15.22
C PRO A 296 6.81 26.68 -14.95
N ASN A 297 6.37 25.56 -15.53
CA ASN A 297 4.97 25.13 -15.44
C ASN A 297 4.57 24.48 -14.11
N ALA A 298 5.44 23.67 -13.52
CA ALA A 298 5.19 23.12 -12.18
C ALA A 298 5.30 24.18 -11.08
N ARG A 299 6.14 25.21 -11.26
CA ARG A 299 6.22 26.35 -10.33
C ARG A 299 5.02 27.27 -10.48
N LEU A 300 4.56 27.56 -11.70
CA LEU A 300 3.36 28.38 -11.93
C LEU A 300 2.14 27.81 -11.20
N LEU A 301 1.95 26.50 -11.23
CA LEU A 301 0.87 25.82 -10.49
C LEU A 301 1.03 25.85 -8.96
N LEU A 302 2.26 25.96 -8.46
CA LEU A 302 2.55 25.97 -7.02
C LEU A 302 2.62 27.39 -6.44
N VAL A 303 3.08 28.38 -7.22
CA VAL A 303 3.20 29.79 -6.81
C VAL A 303 1.85 30.49 -6.85
N SER A 304 0.99 30.20 -7.85
CA SER A 304 -0.34 30.80 -7.89
C SER A 304 -1.20 30.39 -6.70
N ALA A 305 -0.97 29.20 -6.15
CA ALA A 305 -1.85 28.60 -5.17
C ALA A 305 -1.42 28.78 -3.70
N LEU A 306 -0.28 29.41 -3.41
CA LEU A 306 0.26 29.55 -2.04
C LEU A 306 0.58 30.99 -1.63
N GLY A 307 0.45 31.98 -2.53
CA GLY A 307 1.05 33.31 -2.31
C GLY A 307 2.58 33.24 -2.23
N GLU A 308 3.27 34.38 -2.37
CA GLU A 308 4.74 34.35 -2.40
C GLU A 308 5.39 33.99 -1.04
N ASP A 309 4.65 34.06 0.07
CA ASP A 309 5.27 34.14 1.40
C ASP A 309 4.93 33.04 2.43
N ASP A 310 3.95 32.14 2.25
CA ASP A 310 3.37 31.50 3.46
C ASP A 310 3.04 30.00 3.48
N VAL A 311 3.77 29.12 2.76
CA VAL A 311 3.74 27.68 3.12
C VAL A 311 5.14 27.06 3.10
N GLU A 312 5.59 26.71 4.31
CA GLU A 312 6.80 25.94 4.60
C GLU A 312 6.66 24.49 4.09
N TRP A 313 6.66 24.32 2.76
CA TRP A 313 6.78 23.00 2.14
C TRP A 313 8.14 22.41 2.54
N ARG A 314 8.13 21.20 3.14
CA ARG A 314 9.33 20.51 3.62
C ARG A 314 10.29 20.17 2.46
N GLY A 315 11.11 21.14 2.06
CA GLY A 315 12.22 21.00 1.11
C GLY A 315 12.16 21.98 -0.07
N PRO A 316 13.31 22.32 -0.69
CA PRO A 316 13.38 23.34 -1.73
C PRO A 316 12.41 23.00 -2.88
N LEU A 317 11.60 23.98 -3.30
CA LEU A 317 10.65 23.94 -4.45
C LEU A 317 11.29 23.47 -5.77
N ARG A 318 12.63 23.34 -5.80
CA ARG A 318 13.50 23.18 -6.96
C ARG A 318 13.57 21.78 -7.58
N THR A 319 13.00 20.71 -7.02
CA THR A 319 13.24 19.34 -7.56
C THR A 319 11.97 18.47 -7.71
N GLY A 320 11.79 17.80 -8.88
CA GLY A 320 10.77 16.76 -9.11
C GLY A 320 9.51 17.14 -9.91
N SER A 321 8.83 16.11 -10.45
CA SER A 321 7.56 16.20 -11.22
C SER A 321 6.34 16.30 -10.30
N LEU A 322 5.21 16.83 -10.80
CA LEU A 322 3.93 16.92 -10.10
C LEU A 322 2.93 15.93 -10.70
N LEU A 323 2.16 15.21 -9.89
CA LEU A 323 0.96 14.49 -10.30
C LEU A 323 -0.26 15.30 -9.92
N LEU A 324 -1.18 15.46 -10.86
CA LEU A 324 -2.49 16.07 -10.67
C LEU A 324 -3.58 15.02 -10.90
N VAL A 325 -4.58 15.01 -10.02
CA VAL A 325 -5.78 14.19 -10.18
C VAL A 325 -7.02 14.99 -9.82
N ASP A 326 -8.17 14.55 -10.30
CA ASP A 326 -9.47 15.03 -9.83
C ASP A 326 -9.84 14.30 -8.53
N ARG A 327 -10.09 15.03 -7.44
CA ARG A 327 -10.46 14.48 -6.12
C ARG A 327 -11.71 13.62 -6.17
N THR A 328 -12.63 13.91 -7.10
CA THR A 328 -13.85 13.12 -7.32
C THR A 328 -13.62 11.84 -8.14
N LYS A 329 -12.36 11.53 -8.48
CA LYS A 329 -11.93 10.35 -9.25
C LYS A 329 -12.55 10.28 -10.65
N HIS A 330 -12.73 11.44 -11.28
CA HIS A 330 -12.99 11.53 -12.72
C HIS A 330 -11.68 11.62 -13.51
N ASN A 331 -11.76 11.38 -14.82
CA ASN A 331 -10.60 11.47 -15.69
C ASN A 331 -10.19 12.93 -15.90
N LEU A 332 -8.99 13.29 -15.46
CA LEU A 332 -8.39 14.61 -15.71
C LEU A 332 -7.63 14.61 -17.04
N GLY A 333 -7.99 15.54 -17.92
CA GLY A 333 -7.38 15.68 -19.25
C GLY A 333 -6.22 16.67 -19.29
N VAL A 334 -5.17 16.36 -20.04
CA VAL A 334 -3.98 17.21 -20.24
C VAL A 334 -4.34 18.63 -20.70
N ARG A 335 -5.26 18.78 -21.67
CA ARG A 335 -5.71 20.09 -22.17
C ARG A 335 -6.35 20.97 -21.10
N LYS A 336 -6.92 20.37 -20.05
CA LYS A 336 -7.54 21.10 -18.94
C LYS A 336 -6.45 21.74 -18.07
N VAL A 337 -5.43 20.97 -17.72
CA VAL A 337 -4.26 21.42 -16.97
C VAL A 337 -3.45 22.46 -17.76
N GLN A 338 -3.21 22.22 -19.06
CA GLN A 338 -2.45 23.16 -19.90
C GLN A 338 -3.10 24.54 -19.99
N ARG A 339 -4.44 24.61 -20.08
CA ARG A 339 -5.16 25.88 -20.07
C ARG A 339 -4.94 26.64 -18.77
N LEU A 340 -5.02 25.94 -17.64
CA LEU A 340 -4.79 26.51 -16.32
C LEU A 340 -3.38 27.13 -16.21
N VAL A 341 -2.36 26.36 -16.61
CA VAL A 341 -0.97 26.83 -16.61
C VAL A 341 -0.78 28.01 -17.57
N GLY A 342 -1.40 27.96 -18.75
CA GLY A 342 -1.33 29.01 -19.77
C GLY A 342 -1.99 30.33 -19.33
N CYS A 343 -3.02 30.29 -18.49
CA CYS A 343 -3.58 31.50 -17.89
C CYS A 343 -2.54 32.23 -17.03
N PHE A 344 -1.79 31.51 -16.19
CA PHE A 344 -0.78 32.10 -15.31
C PHE A 344 0.52 32.50 -16.01
N ALA A 345 0.81 31.93 -17.17
CA ALA A 345 2.00 32.32 -17.95
C ALA A 345 1.83 33.68 -18.67
N ASN A 346 0.58 34.18 -18.77
CA ASN A 346 0.23 35.41 -19.47
C ASN A 346 -0.12 36.57 -18.52
N GLU A 347 -0.03 36.37 -17.21
CA GLU A 347 -0.12 37.40 -16.16
C GLU A 347 1.29 37.85 -15.74
#